data_AF-A0A328WXB4-F1
#
_entry.id   AF-A0A328WXB4-F1
#
_cell.length_a   1.000
_cell.length_b   1.000
_cell.length_c   1.000
_cell.angle_alpha   90.00
_cell.angle_beta   90.00
_cell.angle_gamma   90.00
#
_symmetry.space_group_name_H-M   'P 1'
#
loop_
_entity.id
_entity.type
_entity.pdbx_description
1 polymer ?
#
loop_
_entity_poly.entity_id
_entity_poly.type
_entity_poly.pdbx_seq_one_letter_code
_entity_poly.pdbx_strand_id
1 'polypeptide(L)'
;MRKIVVFVFLITLSLTQAQELNCSVKVNSERITSANQQIFKTLETSLNEFVNKSKWSTRDFKNNERIDCSMFINVSEFNNNVFTATIQVQAARPVYNSTYSTPILNINDKDFTFRYVEFENLFFNPNSFDSNLVSVVAFYAYMILAMDADSFEYQGGNEYLEIAQNIVAVSQSGGKGWSQSDGLQNRFFLVNDMLSNTFDPIRLGFYDYHKLGLDVMADDLPAGKEGVKNAVLALSKINSVRPNAYLTRVFFDTKADEILSIFTGGPKVDITDLVDNLNRVSPLNASNWSKIKF
;
A
#
# COMPACT_ATOMS: atom_id res chain seq x y z
N MET A 1 22.52 -43.54 -18.89
CA MET A 1 22.31 -42.20 -19.49
C MET A 1 20.89 -41.65 -19.30
N ARG A 2 19.82 -42.41 -19.58
CA ARG A 2 18.42 -41.97 -19.39
C ARG A 2 18.04 -41.57 -17.94
N LYS A 3 18.67 -42.17 -16.92
CA LYS A 3 18.47 -41.82 -15.50
C LYS A 3 19.17 -40.51 -15.07
N ILE A 4 20.26 -40.12 -15.75
CA ILE A 4 21.00 -38.87 -15.45
C ILE A 4 20.24 -37.67 -16.03
N VAL A 5 19.65 -37.82 -17.22
CA VAL A 5 18.82 -36.76 -17.84
C VAL A 5 17.57 -36.48 -17.01
N VAL A 6 16.92 -37.50 -16.44
CA VAL A 6 15.76 -37.32 -15.53
C VAL A 6 16.17 -36.65 -14.22
N PHE A 7 17.36 -36.95 -13.68
CA PHE A 7 17.85 -36.31 -12.46
C PHE A 7 18.21 -34.84 -12.67
N VAL A 8 18.80 -34.49 -13.83
CA VAL A 8 19.08 -33.09 -14.20
C VAL A 8 17.78 -32.30 -14.47
N PHE A 9 16.77 -32.93 -15.05
CA PHE A 9 15.45 -32.30 -15.29
C PHE A 9 14.63 -32.08 -14.00
N LEU A 10 14.84 -32.92 -12.97
CA LEU A 10 14.22 -32.76 -11.66
C LEU A 10 14.86 -31.64 -10.80
N ILE A 11 16.15 -31.34 -11.02
CA ILE A 11 16.85 -30.26 -10.30
C ILE A 11 16.48 -28.87 -10.86
N THR A 12 16.08 -28.77 -12.13
CA THR A 12 15.61 -27.52 -12.74
C THR A 12 14.17 -27.14 -12.38
N LEU A 13 13.43 -28.02 -11.70
CA LEU A 13 12.06 -27.77 -11.23
C LEU A 13 11.99 -27.22 -9.80
N SER A 14 13.15 -27.03 -9.16
CA SER A 14 13.24 -26.48 -7.81
C SER A 14 13.91 -25.12 -7.83
N LEU A 15 13.21 -24.13 -7.28
CA LEU A 15 13.64 -22.77 -6.90
C LEU A 15 13.32 -21.63 -7.89
N THR A 16 12.04 -21.46 -8.23
CA THR A 16 11.50 -20.11 -8.49
C THR A 16 10.69 -19.68 -7.29
N GLN A 17 11.38 -19.20 -6.25
CA GLN A 17 10.75 -18.36 -5.23
C GLN A 17 10.75 -16.94 -5.81
N ALA A 18 9.77 -16.64 -6.66
CA ALA A 18 9.46 -15.25 -6.97
C ALA A 18 8.81 -14.67 -5.71
N GLN A 19 9.59 -13.92 -4.94
CA GLN A 19 9.05 -13.10 -3.87
C GLN A 19 8.78 -11.73 -4.49
N GLU A 20 7.53 -11.32 -4.47
CA GLU A 20 7.04 -10.11 -5.14
C GLU A 20 7.18 -8.89 -4.24
N LEU A 21 7.02 -9.12 -2.94
CA LEU A 21 7.16 -8.13 -1.88
C LEU A 21 8.46 -8.35 -1.12
N ASN A 22 9.11 -7.26 -0.76
CA ASN A 22 10.15 -7.20 0.26
C ASN A 22 9.57 -6.48 1.48
N CYS A 23 8.79 -7.19 2.27
CA CYS A 23 8.01 -6.60 3.36
C CYS A 23 8.60 -6.91 4.74
N SER A 24 8.80 -5.88 5.55
CA SER A 24 9.09 -6.05 6.97
C SER A 24 7.80 -5.96 7.79
N VAL A 25 7.37 -7.08 8.37
CA VAL A 25 6.26 -7.08 9.35
C VAL A 25 6.81 -6.96 10.76
N LYS A 26 6.26 -6.06 11.56
CA LYS A 26 6.67 -5.83 12.95
C LYS A 26 5.46 -5.83 13.88
N VAL A 27 5.57 -6.55 15.00
CA VAL A 27 4.50 -6.64 15.99
C VAL A 27 4.97 -5.96 17.28
N ASN A 28 4.40 -4.80 17.57
CA ASN A 28 4.61 -4.11 18.84
C ASN A 28 3.58 -4.59 19.88
N SER A 29 4.09 -5.15 20.97
CA SER A 29 3.33 -5.57 22.15
C SER A 29 3.86 -4.95 23.45
N GLU A 30 4.61 -3.85 23.38
CA GLU A 30 5.25 -3.19 24.54
C GLU A 30 4.27 -2.81 25.65
N ARG A 31 3.02 -2.51 25.29
CA ARG A 31 1.95 -2.14 26.22
C ARG A 31 1.27 -3.35 26.87
N ILE A 32 1.61 -4.57 26.46
CA ILE A 32 0.96 -5.81 26.90
C ILE A 32 1.77 -6.47 28.02
N THR A 33 1.19 -6.51 29.22
CA THR A 33 1.74 -7.21 30.39
C THR A 33 1.37 -8.71 30.40
N SER A 34 1.51 -9.38 29.26
CA SER A 34 1.24 -10.82 29.14
C SER A 34 2.41 -11.66 29.67
N ALA A 35 2.09 -12.77 30.34
CA ALA A 35 3.07 -13.78 30.75
C ALA A 35 3.70 -14.52 29.56
N ASN A 36 2.95 -14.66 28.46
CA ASN A 36 3.45 -15.27 27.23
C ASN A 36 3.83 -14.18 26.23
N GLN A 37 5.10 -13.75 26.27
CA GLN A 37 5.66 -12.83 25.26
C GLN A 37 6.08 -13.56 23.97
N GLN A 38 6.17 -14.88 24.00
CA GLN A 38 6.64 -15.69 22.88
C GLN A 38 5.62 -15.68 21.73
N ILE A 39 4.32 -15.65 22.03
CA ILE A 39 3.26 -15.61 21.02
C ILE A 39 3.37 -14.42 20.06
N PHE A 40 3.82 -13.24 20.53
CA PHE A 40 4.01 -12.06 19.68
C PHE A 40 5.20 -12.24 18.73
N LYS A 41 6.27 -12.88 19.19
CA LYS A 41 7.45 -13.19 18.36
C LYS A 41 7.15 -14.24 17.30
N THR A 42 6.38 -15.27 17.66
CA THR A 42 5.96 -16.30 16.70
C THR A 42 4.98 -15.72 15.68
N LEU A 43 4.07 -14.83 16.10
CA LEU A 43 3.19 -14.08 15.20
C LEU A 43 4.01 -13.23 14.21
N GLU A 44 4.95 -12.42 14.70
CA GLU A 44 5.83 -11.60 13.84
C GLU A 44 6.56 -12.47 12.81
N THR A 45 7.14 -13.58 13.25
CA THR A 45 7.87 -14.50 12.37
C THR A 45 6.93 -15.09 11.31
N SER A 46 5.77 -15.61 11.72
CA SER A 46 4.80 -16.24 10.82
C SER A 46 4.26 -15.25 9.80
N LEU A 47 4.03 -14.00 10.18
CA LEU A 47 3.58 -12.95 9.25
C LEU A 47 4.67 -12.55 8.26
N ASN A 48 5.93 -12.42 8.69
CA ASN A 48 7.03 -12.16 7.77
C ASN A 48 7.18 -13.30 6.74
N GLU A 49 7.04 -14.55 7.18
CA GLU A 49 7.08 -15.69 6.26
C GLU A 49 5.87 -15.69 5.31
N PHE A 50 4.67 -15.47 5.84
CA PHE A 50 3.45 -15.43 5.06
C PHE A 50 3.49 -14.34 3.98
N VAL A 51 3.89 -13.11 4.30
CA VAL A 51 3.91 -12.01 3.32
C VAL A 51 4.99 -12.22 2.26
N ASN A 52 6.19 -12.63 2.66
CA ASN A 52 7.35 -12.70 1.75
C ASN A 52 7.49 -14.04 0.99
N LYS A 53 6.84 -15.12 1.44
CA LYS A 53 6.89 -16.44 0.77
C LYS A 53 5.60 -16.79 0.03
N SER A 54 4.52 -16.01 0.22
CA SER A 54 3.30 -16.18 -0.59
C SER A 54 3.53 -15.68 -2.01
N LYS A 55 2.89 -16.38 -2.96
CA LYS A 55 2.78 -15.94 -4.35
C LYS A 55 1.49 -15.13 -4.48
N TRP A 56 1.63 -13.84 -4.77
CA TRP A 56 0.53 -12.88 -4.82
C TRP A 56 0.05 -12.61 -6.25
N SER A 57 0.89 -12.83 -7.25
CA SER A 57 0.57 -12.65 -8.66
C SER A 57 1.16 -13.79 -9.50
N THR A 58 0.84 -13.78 -10.79
CA THR A 58 1.42 -14.71 -11.76
C THR A 58 2.73 -14.20 -12.36
N ARG A 59 3.12 -12.95 -12.05
CA ARG A 59 4.31 -12.32 -12.60
C ARG A 59 5.56 -12.80 -11.89
N ASP A 60 6.62 -12.98 -12.67
CA ASP A 60 7.94 -13.29 -12.13
C ASP A 60 8.69 -11.97 -11.87
N PHE A 61 9.03 -11.71 -10.60
CA PHE A 61 9.79 -10.54 -10.18
C PHE A 61 11.26 -10.89 -10.00
N LYS A 62 12.16 -10.05 -10.52
CA LYS A 62 13.57 -10.10 -10.12
C LYS A 62 13.73 -9.51 -8.72
N ASN A 63 14.81 -9.87 -8.03
CA ASN A 63 15.07 -9.36 -6.68
C ASN A 63 15.14 -7.83 -6.58
N ASN A 64 15.56 -7.15 -7.66
CA ASN A 64 15.64 -5.70 -7.75
C ASN A 64 14.33 -5.03 -8.21
N GLU A 65 13.30 -5.81 -8.52
CA GLU A 65 11.97 -5.35 -8.92
C GLU A 65 10.95 -5.56 -7.78
N ARG A 66 11.41 -6.06 -6.62
CA ARG A 66 10.55 -6.28 -5.45
C ARG A 66 10.10 -4.96 -4.86
N ILE A 67 8.86 -4.93 -4.41
CA ILE A 67 8.26 -3.75 -3.79
C ILE A 67 8.67 -3.71 -2.32
N ASP A 68 9.33 -2.63 -1.91
CA ASP A 68 9.71 -2.41 -0.51
C ASP A 68 8.47 -1.98 0.29
N CYS A 69 8.14 -2.75 1.33
CA CYS A 69 6.99 -2.44 2.18
C CYS A 69 7.24 -2.71 3.67
N SER A 70 6.39 -2.13 4.50
CA SER A 70 6.36 -2.40 5.93
C SER A 70 4.91 -2.50 6.44
N MET A 71 4.71 -3.42 7.37
CA MET A 71 3.46 -3.58 8.10
C MET A 71 3.76 -3.54 9.59
N PHE A 72 3.33 -2.48 10.26
CA PHE A 72 3.54 -2.31 11.68
C PHE A 72 2.22 -2.55 12.43
N ILE A 73 2.17 -3.64 13.18
CA ILE A 73 1.01 -4.05 13.97
C ILE A 73 1.26 -3.64 15.41
N ASN A 74 0.41 -2.77 15.94
CA ASN A 74 0.46 -2.35 17.33
C ASN A 74 -0.68 -3.01 18.11
N VAL A 75 -0.34 -3.94 19.00
CA VAL A 75 -1.30 -4.70 19.81
C VAL A 75 -1.66 -3.89 21.06
N SER A 76 -2.95 -3.60 21.22
CA SER A 76 -3.48 -2.91 22.38
C SER A 76 -4.09 -3.85 23.42
N GLU A 77 -4.59 -5.01 23.00
CA GLU A 77 -5.18 -6.01 23.89
C GLU A 77 -4.89 -7.43 23.40
N PHE A 78 -4.68 -8.35 24.35
CA PHE A 78 -4.52 -9.77 24.08
C PHE A 78 -5.25 -10.58 25.16
N ASN A 79 -6.21 -11.41 24.74
CA ASN A 79 -6.99 -12.28 25.63
C ASN A 79 -7.40 -13.56 24.90
N ASN A 80 -7.09 -14.73 25.47
CA ASN A 80 -7.51 -16.04 24.95
C ASN A 80 -7.27 -16.21 23.43
N ASN A 81 -6.05 -15.94 22.97
CA ASN A 81 -5.64 -16.01 21.57
C ASN A 81 -6.33 -14.99 20.64
N VAL A 82 -7.10 -14.05 21.18
CA VAL A 82 -7.69 -12.93 20.44
C VAL A 82 -6.85 -11.68 20.70
N PHE A 83 -6.54 -10.98 19.62
CA PHE A 83 -5.72 -9.78 19.58
C PHE A 83 -6.60 -8.63 19.10
N THR A 84 -6.54 -7.50 19.80
CA THR A 84 -7.04 -6.22 19.30
C THR A 84 -5.82 -5.35 19.00
N ALA A 85 -5.72 -4.90 17.76
CA ALA A 85 -4.57 -4.18 17.26
C ALA A 85 -4.98 -3.11 16.25
N THR A 86 -3.99 -2.30 15.87
CA THR A 86 -4.03 -1.45 14.68
C THR A 86 -2.90 -1.87 13.75
N ILE A 87 -3.06 -1.69 12.45
CA ILE A 87 -2.02 -1.96 11.46
C ILE A 87 -1.71 -0.70 10.65
N GLN A 88 -0.44 -0.36 10.56
CA GLN A 88 0.08 0.66 9.65
C GLN A 88 0.77 -0.03 8.49
N VAL A 89 0.40 0.35 7.27
CA VAL A 89 0.92 -0.25 6.04
C VAL A 89 1.55 0.84 5.20
N GLN A 90 2.81 0.62 4.85
CA GLN A 90 3.58 1.51 4.00
C GLN A 90 4.23 0.74 2.87
N ALA A 91 4.29 1.35 1.69
CA ALA A 91 5.04 0.82 0.57
C ALA A 91 5.71 1.94 -0.21
N ALA A 92 6.81 1.62 -0.85
CA ALA A 92 7.57 2.54 -1.68
C ALA A 92 8.11 1.82 -2.92
N ARG A 93 8.38 2.60 -3.96
CA ARG A 93 9.06 2.15 -5.17
C ARG A 93 10.27 3.02 -5.49
N PRO A 94 11.27 2.52 -6.21
CA PRO A 94 12.31 3.36 -6.77
C PRO A 94 11.75 4.29 -7.86
N VAL A 95 12.30 5.50 -7.94
CA VAL A 95 12.09 6.41 -9.07
C VAL A 95 13.01 6.01 -10.22
N TYR A 96 12.50 6.09 -11.45
CA TYR A 96 13.25 5.68 -12.64
C TYR A 96 14.59 6.42 -12.73
N ASN A 97 15.66 5.68 -13.04
CA ASN A 97 17.02 6.20 -13.19
C ASN A 97 17.54 7.00 -11.97
N SER A 98 17.02 6.72 -10.77
CA SER A 98 17.37 7.43 -9.54
C SER A 98 17.59 6.47 -8.37
N THR A 99 18.36 6.91 -7.39
CA THR A 99 18.48 6.22 -6.09
C THR A 99 17.37 6.64 -5.11
N TYR A 100 16.49 7.55 -5.53
CA TYR A 100 15.40 8.03 -4.71
C TYR A 100 14.25 7.01 -4.68
N SER A 101 13.74 6.74 -3.47
CA SER A 101 12.58 5.90 -3.25
C SER A 101 11.39 6.77 -2.88
N THR A 102 10.28 6.59 -3.59
CA THR A 102 9.05 7.37 -3.42
C THR A 102 7.96 6.53 -2.73
N PRO A 103 7.27 7.06 -1.70
CA PRO A 103 6.19 6.34 -1.04
C PRO A 103 4.97 6.23 -1.96
N ILE A 104 4.38 5.03 -2.08
CA ILE A 104 3.20 4.76 -2.92
C ILE A 104 1.94 4.47 -2.09
N LEU A 105 2.11 4.08 -0.83
CA LEU A 105 1.01 3.80 0.07
C LEU A 105 1.40 4.14 1.51
N ASN A 106 0.49 4.78 2.25
CA ASN A 106 0.58 4.99 3.68
C ASN A 106 -0.82 4.94 4.30
N ILE A 107 -1.15 3.85 5.00
CA ILE A 107 -2.48 3.62 5.58
C ILE A 107 -2.32 3.27 7.06
N ASN A 108 -3.20 3.83 7.89
CA ASN A 108 -3.37 3.44 9.28
C ASN A 108 -4.79 2.89 9.49
N ASP A 109 -4.88 1.57 9.65
CA ASP A 109 -6.12 0.85 9.90
C ASP A 109 -6.26 0.55 11.39
N LYS A 110 -7.36 1.04 11.95
CA LYS A 110 -7.65 0.95 13.38
C LYS A 110 -8.51 -0.27 13.72
N ASP A 111 -9.11 -0.91 12.73
CA ASP A 111 -10.07 -1.99 12.91
C ASP A 111 -9.41 -3.34 12.58
N PHE A 112 -8.48 -3.74 13.44
CA PHE A 112 -7.72 -4.99 13.28
C PHE A 112 -7.78 -5.89 14.52
N THR A 113 -8.87 -6.64 14.62
CA THR A 113 -9.05 -7.69 15.64
C THR A 113 -8.95 -9.07 15.01
N PHE A 114 -8.13 -9.96 15.55
CA PHE A 114 -7.93 -11.29 14.96
C PHE A 114 -7.64 -12.34 16.02
N ARG A 115 -7.79 -13.61 15.65
CA ARG A 115 -7.36 -14.75 16.44
C ARG A 115 -6.04 -15.28 15.89
N TYR A 116 -5.10 -15.61 16.76
CA TYR A 116 -3.87 -16.30 16.38
C TYR A 116 -3.46 -17.36 17.39
N VAL A 117 -3.03 -18.52 16.91
CA VAL A 117 -2.46 -19.60 17.72
C VAL A 117 -1.00 -19.81 17.32
N GLU A 118 -0.14 -20.00 18.30
CA GLU A 118 1.29 -20.21 18.05
C GLU A 118 1.54 -21.35 17.07
N PHE A 119 2.40 -21.09 16.08
CA PHE A 119 2.81 -22.03 15.04
C PHE A 119 1.69 -22.49 14.11
N GLU A 120 0.54 -21.80 14.09
CA GLU A 120 -0.46 -22.07 13.08
C GLU A 120 0.07 -21.69 11.69
N ASN A 121 -0.27 -22.51 10.70
CA ASN A 121 0.12 -22.23 9.33
C ASN A 121 -0.80 -21.15 8.74
N LEU A 122 -0.22 -20.02 8.34
CA LEU A 122 -0.95 -18.95 7.68
C LEU A 122 -1.04 -19.24 6.19
N PHE A 123 -2.26 -19.47 5.70
CA PHE A 123 -2.53 -19.77 4.31
C PHE A 123 -3.68 -18.91 3.79
N PHE A 124 -3.47 -18.27 2.65
CA PHE A 124 -4.48 -17.44 2.00
C PHE A 124 -5.25 -18.22 0.93
N ASN A 125 -6.58 -18.19 1.04
CA ASN A 125 -7.48 -18.62 -0.01
C ASN A 125 -8.33 -17.41 -0.47
N PRO A 126 -8.24 -16.99 -1.74
CA PRO A 126 -9.03 -15.86 -2.21
C PRO A 126 -10.54 -16.11 -2.19
N ASN A 127 -10.99 -17.36 -2.18
CA ASN A 127 -12.40 -17.72 -2.30
C ASN A 127 -13.08 -18.05 -0.96
N SER A 128 -12.35 -18.06 0.14
CA SER A 128 -12.90 -18.37 1.46
C SER A 128 -12.36 -17.45 2.54
N PHE A 129 -13.23 -17.13 3.50
CA PHE A 129 -12.81 -16.48 4.74
C PHE A 129 -12.45 -17.53 5.78
N ASP A 130 -11.16 -17.67 6.06
CA ASP A 130 -10.64 -18.60 7.07
C ASP A 130 -10.17 -17.88 8.34
N SER A 131 -9.48 -16.75 8.19
CA SER A 131 -8.94 -15.96 9.31
C SER A 131 -8.91 -14.48 8.98
N ASN A 132 -9.30 -13.64 9.96
CA ASN A 132 -9.21 -12.19 9.80
C ASN A 132 -7.76 -11.70 9.74
N LEU A 133 -6.83 -12.38 10.45
CA LEU A 133 -5.39 -12.06 10.38
C LEU A 133 -4.88 -12.19 8.94
N VAL A 134 -5.15 -13.34 8.33
CA VAL A 134 -4.75 -13.65 6.96
C VAL A 134 -5.44 -12.70 5.97
N SER A 135 -6.75 -12.47 6.14
CA SER A 135 -7.54 -11.65 5.21
C SER A 135 -7.09 -10.19 5.19
N VAL A 136 -6.83 -9.58 6.36
CA VAL A 136 -6.34 -8.19 6.43
C VAL A 136 -4.95 -8.06 5.80
N VAL A 137 -4.04 -8.98 6.12
CA VAL A 137 -2.66 -8.94 5.60
C VAL A 137 -2.65 -9.18 4.09
N ALA A 138 -3.43 -10.14 3.60
CA ALA A 138 -3.59 -10.39 2.16
C ALA A 138 -4.22 -9.20 1.44
N PHE A 139 -5.27 -8.60 2.00
CA PHE A 139 -5.88 -7.39 1.46
C PHE A 139 -4.83 -6.30 1.23
N TYR A 140 -4.01 -6.02 2.25
CA TYR A 140 -2.97 -4.99 2.11
C TYR A 140 -1.82 -5.37 1.17
N ALA A 141 -1.47 -6.65 1.06
CA ALA A 141 -0.53 -7.12 0.02
C ALA A 141 -1.06 -6.81 -1.39
N TYR A 142 -2.33 -7.08 -1.67
CA TYR A 142 -2.95 -6.75 -2.97
C TYR A 142 -3.12 -5.24 -3.18
N MET A 143 -3.40 -4.46 -2.13
CA MET A 143 -3.41 -3.00 -2.24
C MET A 143 -2.02 -2.46 -2.59
N ILE A 144 -0.95 -3.01 -2.02
CA ILE A 144 0.43 -2.61 -2.36
C ILE A 144 0.73 -2.90 -3.83
N LEU A 145 0.39 -4.10 -4.32
CA LEU A 145 0.58 -4.48 -5.72
C LEU A 145 -0.24 -3.60 -6.67
N ALA A 146 -1.48 -3.28 -6.31
CA ALA A 146 -2.33 -2.37 -7.08
C ALA A 146 -1.70 -0.98 -7.22
N MET A 147 -1.25 -0.40 -6.11
CA MET A 147 -0.64 0.93 -6.10
C MET A 147 0.69 0.95 -6.84
N ASP A 148 1.50 -0.11 -6.71
CA ASP A 148 2.74 -0.22 -7.47
C ASP A 148 2.45 -0.28 -8.97
N ALA A 149 1.55 -1.16 -9.42
CA ALA A 149 1.19 -1.26 -10.83
C ALA A 149 0.61 0.04 -11.41
N ASP A 150 -0.29 0.71 -10.66
CA ASP A 150 -0.87 2.01 -11.06
C ASP A 150 0.18 3.13 -11.18
N SER A 151 1.31 3.02 -10.48
CA SER A 151 2.40 4.00 -10.58
C SER A 151 3.21 3.86 -11.88
N PHE A 152 3.16 2.71 -12.55
CA PHE A 152 3.89 2.44 -13.80
C PHE A 152 2.99 2.47 -15.03
N GLU A 153 1.71 2.12 -14.88
CA GLU A 153 0.72 2.06 -15.94
C GLU A 153 -0.63 2.56 -15.42
N TYR A 154 -1.26 3.47 -16.16
CA TYR A 154 -2.59 3.96 -15.79
C TYR A 154 -3.58 2.79 -15.73
N GLN A 155 -4.17 2.59 -14.55
CA GLN A 155 -5.04 1.48 -14.21
C GLN A 155 -4.41 0.07 -14.24
N GLY A 156 -3.07 -0.03 -14.23
CA GLY A 156 -2.36 -1.31 -14.23
C GLY A 156 -2.67 -2.20 -13.01
N GLY A 157 -3.17 -1.62 -11.92
CA GLY A 157 -3.50 -2.33 -10.68
C GLY A 157 -4.87 -3.01 -10.63
N ASN A 158 -5.68 -2.95 -11.69
CA ASN A 158 -7.07 -3.47 -11.69
C ASN A 158 -7.15 -4.94 -11.26
N GLU A 159 -6.25 -5.80 -11.75
CA GLU A 159 -6.25 -7.23 -11.40
C GLU A 159 -6.08 -7.46 -9.89
N TYR A 160 -5.27 -6.65 -9.22
CA TYR A 160 -5.04 -6.74 -7.77
C TYR A 160 -6.19 -6.13 -6.98
N LEU A 161 -6.77 -5.03 -7.46
CA LEU A 161 -7.94 -4.40 -6.84
C LEU A 161 -9.17 -5.30 -6.88
N GLU A 162 -9.39 -6.05 -7.97
CA GLU A 162 -10.47 -7.03 -8.07
C GLU A 162 -10.31 -8.15 -7.03
N ILE A 163 -9.08 -8.63 -6.82
CA ILE A 163 -8.81 -9.62 -5.76
C ILE A 163 -9.04 -9.01 -4.38
N ALA A 164 -8.56 -7.79 -4.13
CA ALA A 164 -8.80 -7.09 -2.87
C ALA A 164 -10.30 -6.86 -2.61
N GLN A 165 -11.08 -6.55 -3.65
CA GLN A 165 -12.54 -6.42 -3.56
C GLN A 165 -13.20 -7.76 -3.22
N ASN A 166 -12.71 -8.86 -3.80
CA ASN A 166 -13.19 -10.19 -3.46
C ASN A 166 -12.87 -10.57 -2.01
N ILE A 167 -11.69 -10.21 -1.49
CA ILE A 167 -11.34 -10.40 -0.07
C ILE A 167 -12.35 -9.67 0.82
N VAL A 168 -12.70 -8.42 0.49
CA VAL A 168 -13.75 -7.67 1.19
C VAL A 168 -15.08 -8.42 1.15
N ALA A 169 -15.48 -8.94 -0.02
CA ALA A 169 -16.75 -9.64 -0.20
C ALA A 169 -16.86 -10.92 0.66
N VAL A 170 -15.79 -11.72 0.75
CA VAL A 170 -15.81 -12.97 1.55
C VAL A 170 -15.60 -12.71 3.05
N SER A 171 -14.94 -11.61 3.43
CA SER A 171 -14.53 -11.34 4.82
C SER A 171 -15.56 -10.57 5.65
N GLN A 172 -16.82 -10.46 5.22
CA GLN A 172 -17.86 -9.71 5.94
C GLN A 172 -18.06 -10.18 7.39
N SER A 173 -17.81 -11.47 7.68
CA SER A 173 -17.86 -12.04 9.03
C SER A 173 -16.58 -11.81 9.86
N GLY A 174 -15.55 -11.19 9.29
CA GLY A 174 -14.24 -10.95 9.92
C GLY A 174 -14.22 -9.81 10.94
N GLY A 175 -15.36 -9.20 11.23
CA GLY A 175 -15.49 -8.07 12.14
C GLY A 175 -15.45 -6.73 11.42
N LYS A 176 -15.10 -5.66 12.16
CA LYS A 176 -15.13 -4.30 11.64
C LYS A 176 -14.12 -4.06 10.53
N GLY A 177 -14.52 -3.23 9.58
CA GLY A 177 -13.68 -2.69 8.51
C GLY A 177 -13.94 -3.32 7.15
N TRP A 178 -14.75 -4.38 7.11
CA TRP A 178 -15.11 -5.10 5.88
C TRP A 178 -16.44 -4.63 5.28
N SER A 179 -17.29 -3.94 6.04
CA SER A 179 -18.62 -3.54 5.59
C SER A 179 -18.76 -2.03 5.44
N GLN A 180 -19.79 -1.61 4.69
CA GLN A 180 -20.15 -0.20 4.57
C GLN A 180 -20.58 0.43 5.91
N SER A 181 -21.10 -0.37 6.84
CA SER A 181 -21.56 0.09 8.16
C SER A 181 -20.44 0.41 9.14
N ASP A 182 -19.19 0.04 8.85
CA ASP A 182 -18.06 0.21 9.76
C ASP A 182 -17.39 1.59 9.66
N GLY A 183 -18.08 2.57 9.07
CA GLY A 183 -17.56 3.93 8.85
C GLY A 183 -17.04 4.15 7.44
N LEU A 184 -16.58 5.37 7.15
CA LEU A 184 -16.21 5.81 5.80
C LEU A 184 -14.72 5.60 5.45
N GLN A 185 -13.89 5.29 6.44
CA GLN A 185 -12.44 5.11 6.30
C GLN A 185 -12.08 3.67 6.65
N ASN A 186 -12.42 2.74 5.76
CA ASN A 186 -12.21 1.32 5.98
C ASN A 186 -11.83 0.59 4.68
N ARG A 187 -11.52 -0.70 4.80
CA ARG A 187 -11.07 -1.56 3.69
C ARG A 187 -12.13 -1.67 2.60
N PHE A 188 -13.42 -1.68 2.97
CA PHE A 188 -14.53 -1.67 2.03
C PHE A 188 -14.49 -0.45 1.12
N PHE A 189 -14.49 0.77 1.67
CA PHE A 189 -14.47 1.99 0.86
C PHE A 189 -13.16 2.16 0.10
N LEU A 190 -12.03 1.77 0.69
CA LEU A 190 -10.71 1.88 0.07
C LEU A 190 -10.69 1.21 -1.32
N VAL A 191 -11.08 -0.06 -1.41
CA VAL A 191 -11.00 -0.79 -2.69
C VAL A 191 -12.15 -0.45 -3.63
N ASN A 192 -13.37 -0.28 -3.10
CA ASN A 192 -14.54 0.01 -3.95
C ASN A 192 -14.44 1.40 -4.60
N ASP A 193 -13.92 2.39 -3.87
CA ASP A 193 -13.72 3.72 -4.44
C ASP A 193 -12.62 3.68 -5.50
N MET A 194 -11.55 2.88 -5.34
CA MET A 194 -10.48 2.77 -6.34
C MET A 194 -10.95 2.16 -7.66
N LEU A 195 -11.90 1.23 -7.61
CA LEU A 195 -12.50 0.61 -8.80
C LEU A 195 -13.63 1.46 -9.42
N SER A 196 -14.07 2.52 -8.73
CA SER A 196 -15.18 3.34 -9.19
C SER A 196 -14.72 4.45 -10.14
N ASN A 197 -15.40 4.56 -11.29
CA ASN A 197 -15.21 5.64 -12.27
C ASN A 197 -15.33 7.04 -11.67
N THR A 198 -16.03 7.20 -10.53
CA THR A 198 -16.14 8.49 -9.86
C THR A 198 -14.78 8.99 -9.35
N PHE A 199 -13.90 8.08 -8.93
CA PHE A 199 -12.60 8.40 -8.34
C PHE A 199 -11.43 8.13 -9.28
N ASP A 200 -11.70 7.75 -10.53
CA ASP A 200 -10.68 7.55 -11.56
C ASP A 200 -9.65 8.69 -11.69
N PRO A 201 -10.03 9.99 -11.55
CA PRO A 201 -9.05 11.07 -11.55
C PRO A 201 -7.96 10.96 -10.48
N ILE A 202 -8.20 10.26 -9.37
CA ILE A 202 -7.17 9.99 -8.35
C ILE A 202 -6.13 9.02 -8.89
N ARG A 203 -6.54 7.95 -9.56
CA ARG A 203 -5.62 6.96 -10.14
C ARG A 203 -4.85 7.53 -11.32
N LEU A 204 -5.50 8.33 -12.16
CA LEU A 204 -4.82 9.08 -13.22
C LEU A 204 -3.80 10.05 -12.64
N GLY A 205 -4.19 10.85 -11.63
CA GLY A 205 -3.27 11.76 -10.95
C GLY A 205 -2.11 11.02 -10.28
N PHE A 206 -2.36 9.85 -9.71
CA PHE A 206 -1.31 9.02 -9.13
C PHE A 206 -0.33 8.50 -10.18
N TYR A 207 -0.81 8.01 -11.32
CA TYR A 207 0.04 7.62 -12.46
C TYR A 207 0.86 8.80 -12.98
N ASP A 208 0.22 9.93 -13.30
CA ASP A 208 0.88 11.12 -13.85
C ASP A 208 1.95 11.65 -12.88
N TYR A 209 1.66 11.65 -11.58
CA TYR A 209 2.59 12.08 -10.54
C TYR A 209 3.90 11.29 -10.59
N HIS A 210 3.83 9.96 -10.75
CA HIS A 210 5.01 9.11 -10.80
C HIS A 210 5.66 9.16 -12.18
N LYS A 211 4.90 8.91 -13.24
CA LYS A 211 5.43 8.68 -14.59
C LYS A 211 5.84 9.96 -15.31
N LEU A 212 5.04 11.02 -15.20
CA LEU A 212 5.29 12.31 -15.86
C LEU A 212 5.93 13.32 -14.91
N GLY A 213 5.85 13.08 -13.60
CA GLY A 213 6.50 13.87 -12.57
C GLY A 213 7.85 13.28 -12.18
N LEU A 214 7.85 12.37 -11.21
CA LEU A 214 9.07 11.86 -10.56
C LEU A 214 10.04 11.19 -11.53
N ASP A 215 9.56 10.30 -12.40
CA ASP A 215 10.41 9.53 -13.32
C ASP A 215 11.08 10.40 -14.39
N VAL A 216 10.60 11.63 -14.59
CA VAL A 216 11.19 12.62 -15.50
C VAL A 216 12.28 13.46 -14.80
N MET A 217 12.24 13.57 -13.47
CA MET A 217 13.12 14.49 -12.72
C MET A 217 14.61 14.12 -12.80
N ALA A 218 14.94 12.86 -13.10
CA ALA A 218 16.33 12.44 -13.29
C ALA A 218 16.96 13.10 -14.54
N ASP A 219 16.16 13.31 -15.59
CA ASP A 219 16.61 13.86 -16.87
C ASP A 219 16.30 15.37 -16.97
N ASP A 220 15.09 15.79 -16.54
CA ASP A 220 14.61 17.18 -16.61
C ASP A 220 13.81 17.55 -15.35
N LEU A 221 14.49 18.22 -14.42
CA LEU A 221 13.91 18.62 -13.13
C LEU A 221 12.77 19.66 -13.25
N PRO A 222 12.88 20.75 -14.04
CA PRO A 222 11.74 21.64 -14.31
C PRO A 222 10.52 20.91 -14.89
N ALA A 223 10.70 20.03 -15.88
CA ALA A 223 9.60 19.29 -16.48
C ALA A 223 8.94 18.34 -15.48
N GLY A 224 9.72 17.62 -14.68
CA GLY A 224 9.19 16.74 -13.64
C GLY A 224 8.42 17.49 -12.55
N LYS A 225 8.88 18.69 -12.16
CA LYS A 225 8.11 19.56 -11.23
C LYS A 225 6.75 19.95 -11.80
N GLU A 226 6.71 20.34 -13.06
CA GLU A 226 5.46 20.70 -13.73
C GLU A 226 4.54 19.48 -13.88
N GLY A 227 5.09 18.29 -14.14
CA GLY A 227 4.35 17.02 -14.13
C GLY A 227 3.68 16.74 -12.78
N VAL A 228 4.44 16.86 -11.68
CA VAL A 228 3.90 16.73 -10.32
C VAL A 228 2.81 17.78 -10.04
N LYS A 229 3.05 19.03 -10.44
CA LYS A 229 2.07 20.12 -10.29
C LYS A 229 0.75 19.76 -10.97
N ASN A 230 0.80 19.37 -12.23
CA ASN A 230 -0.37 19.03 -13.03
C ASN A 230 -1.14 17.83 -12.47
N ALA A 231 -0.43 16.82 -11.99
CA ALA A 231 -1.03 15.66 -11.31
C ALA A 231 -1.82 16.07 -10.06
N VAL A 232 -1.23 16.92 -9.20
CA VAL A 232 -1.90 17.46 -8.01
C VAL A 232 -3.09 18.34 -8.40
N LEU A 233 -2.95 19.17 -9.45
CA LEU A 233 -4.04 20.02 -9.91
C LEU A 233 -5.25 19.20 -10.38
N ALA A 234 -5.02 18.06 -11.04
CA ALA A 234 -6.06 17.15 -11.48
C ALA A 234 -6.90 16.59 -10.31
N LEU A 235 -6.33 16.43 -9.11
CA LEU A 235 -7.05 15.99 -7.92
C LEU A 235 -8.11 17.00 -7.45
N SER A 236 -8.05 18.26 -7.88
CA SER A 236 -9.15 19.20 -7.59
C SER A 236 -10.48 18.79 -8.21
N LYS A 237 -10.45 18.05 -9.33
CA LYS A 237 -11.65 17.53 -9.98
C LYS A 237 -12.39 16.62 -9.01
N ILE A 238 -11.70 15.70 -8.32
CA ILE A 238 -12.37 14.82 -7.36
C ILE A 238 -12.90 15.59 -6.15
N ASN A 239 -12.16 16.56 -5.64
CA ASN A 239 -12.62 17.35 -4.49
C ASN A 239 -13.90 18.15 -4.81
N SER A 240 -14.09 18.56 -6.07
CA SER A 240 -15.32 19.23 -6.51
C SER A 240 -16.55 18.31 -6.55
N VAL A 241 -16.35 17.01 -6.79
CA VAL A 241 -17.44 16.02 -6.89
C VAL A 241 -17.68 15.29 -5.56
N ARG A 242 -16.60 14.91 -4.87
CA ARG A 242 -16.57 14.20 -3.58
C ARG A 242 -15.61 14.90 -2.62
N PRO A 243 -16.04 15.99 -1.97
CA PRO A 243 -15.25 16.61 -0.91
C PRO A 243 -14.94 15.60 0.20
N ASN A 244 -13.74 15.66 0.77
CA ASN A 244 -13.28 14.75 1.84
C ASN A 244 -13.29 13.26 1.48
N ALA A 245 -13.17 12.92 0.20
CA ALA A 245 -13.00 11.54 -0.25
C ALA A 245 -11.86 10.84 0.49
N TYR A 246 -12.08 9.59 0.92
CA TYR A 246 -11.07 8.83 1.66
C TYR A 246 -9.80 8.64 0.82
N LEU A 247 -9.93 8.32 -0.46
CA LEU A 247 -8.79 8.18 -1.37
C LEU A 247 -7.95 9.46 -1.52
N THR A 248 -8.58 10.64 -1.53
CA THR A 248 -7.85 11.91 -1.54
C THR A 248 -7.00 12.06 -0.28
N ARG A 249 -7.54 11.65 0.88
CA ARG A 249 -6.78 11.62 2.12
C ARG A 249 -5.61 10.63 2.05
N VAL A 250 -5.83 9.41 1.57
CA VAL A 250 -4.76 8.40 1.40
C VAL A 250 -3.64 8.92 0.51
N PHE A 251 -3.98 9.61 -0.58
CA PHE A 251 -2.99 10.25 -1.45
C PHE A 251 -2.14 11.28 -0.68
N PHE A 252 -2.75 12.20 0.06
CA PHE A 252 -2.01 13.24 0.78
C PHE A 252 -1.26 12.71 2.01
N ASP A 253 -1.81 11.73 2.73
CA ASP A 253 -1.13 11.04 3.83
C ASP A 253 0.14 10.31 3.33
N THR A 254 0.19 9.96 2.04
CA THR A 254 1.35 9.36 1.38
C THR A 254 2.31 10.40 0.78
N LYS A 255 1.79 11.47 0.16
CA LYS A 255 2.56 12.36 -0.72
C LYS A 255 2.86 13.75 -0.17
N ALA A 256 2.25 14.17 0.94
CA ALA A 256 2.34 15.57 1.37
C ALA A 256 3.78 16.04 1.65
N ASP A 257 4.58 15.22 2.32
CA ASP A 257 5.97 15.55 2.63
C ASP A 257 6.88 15.52 1.39
N GLU A 258 6.57 14.65 0.41
CA GLU A 258 7.27 14.59 -0.86
C GLU A 258 6.97 15.82 -1.72
N ILE A 259 5.69 16.21 -1.84
CA ILE A 259 5.27 17.45 -2.50
C ILE A 259 5.98 18.65 -1.87
N LEU A 260 5.97 18.74 -0.53
CA LEU A 260 6.69 19.80 0.17
C LEU A 260 8.17 19.82 -0.20
N SER A 261 8.83 18.66 -0.20
CA SER A 261 10.26 18.54 -0.51
C SER A 261 10.58 18.97 -1.95
N ILE A 262 9.72 18.59 -2.90
CA ILE A 262 9.86 18.96 -4.31
C ILE A 262 9.79 20.48 -4.51
N PHE A 263 8.81 21.15 -3.89
CA PHE A 263 8.55 22.59 -4.12
C PHE A 263 9.21 23.53 -3.08
N THR A 264 10.11 22.99 -2.24
CA THR A 264 10.98 23.79 -1.35
C THR A 264 12.42 23.91 -1.85
N GLY A 265 12.82 23.12 -2.85
CA GLY A 265 14.14 23.17 -3.47
C GLY A 265 14.08 23.16 -5.00
N GLY A 266 15.23 23.13 -5.67
CA GLY A 266 15.31 23.00 -7.13
C GLY A 266 14.92 24.26 -7.92
N PRO A 267 14.76 24.14 -9.25
CA PRO A 267 14.45 25.26 -10.13
C PRO A 267 13.05 25.81 -9.82
N LYS A 268 12.89 27.11 -10.02
CA LYS A 268 11.63 27.80 -9.75
C LYS A 268 10.61 27.51 -10.86
N VAL A 269 9.40 27.11 -10.46
CA VAL A 269 8.22 27.00 -11.33
C VAL A 269 7.12 27.94 -10.81
N ASP A 270 6.08 28.17 -11.61
CA ASP A 270 4.91 28.89 -11.10
C ASP A 270 4.11 27.96 -10.17
N ILE A 271 4.00 28.37 -8.91
CA ILE A 271 3.45 27.59 -7.80
C ILE A 271 2.17 28.21 -7.22
N THR A 272 1.72 29.36 -7.72
CA THR A 272 0.56 30.07 -7.13
C THR A 272 -0.71 29.23 -7.23
N ASP A 273 -0.97 28.66 -8.40
CA ASP A 273 -2.09 27.76 -8.65
C ASP A 273 -2.01 26.47 -7.82
N LEU A 274 -0.80 25.93 -7.64
CA LEU A 274 -0.53 24.74 -6.84
C LEU A 274 -0.87 24.98 -5.37
N VAL A 275 -0.34 26.05 -4.77
CA VAL A 275 -0.55 26.35 -3.34
C VAL A 275 -2.01 26.62 -3.05
N ASP A 276 -2.70 27.36 -3.92
CA ASP A 276 -4.15 27.60 -3.80
C ASP A 276 -4.94 26.28 -3.87
N ASN A 277 -4.55 25.39 -4.79
CA ASN A 277 -5.19 24.08 -4.92
C ASN A 277 -4.94 23.21 -3.69
N LEU A 278 -3.69 23.08 -3.25
CA LEU A 278 -3.29 22.29 -2.07
C LEU A 278 -4.05 22.71 -0.80
N ASN A 279 -4.21 24.02 -0.58
CA ASN A 279 -5.01 24.52 0.56
C ASN A 279 -6.49 24.18 0.44
N ARG A 280 -7.02 24.02 -0.78
CA ARG A 280 -8.42 23.62 -1.01
C ARG A 280 -8.64 22.12 -0.89
N VAL A 281 -7.72 21.28 -1.38
CA VAL A 281 -7.88 19.81 -1.43
C VAL A 281 -7.27 19.09 -0.23
N SER A 282 -6.31 19.70 0.44
CA SER A 282 -5.59 19.14 1.59
C SER A 282 -5.37 20.21 2.68
N PRO A 283 -6.44 20.80 3.23
CA PRO A 283 -6.33 21.89 4.22
C PRO A 283 -5.62 21.46 5.50
N LEU A 284 -5.66 20.18 5.86
CA LEU A 284 -4.97 19.64 7.05
C LEU A 284 -3.44 19.77 6.96
N ASN A 285 -2.90 19.90 5.75
CA ASN A 285 -1.47 20.06 5.48
C ASN A 285 -1.07 21.52 5.20
N ALA A 286 -1.93 22.52 5.50
CA ALA A 286 -1.67 23.93 5.21
C ALA A 286 -0.35 24.47 5.80
N SER A 287 0.06 23.97 6.97
CA SER A 287 1.35 24.30 7.58
C SER A 287 2.55 23.86 6.73
N ASN A 288 2.42 22.76 5.98
CA ASN A 288 3.40 22.34 4.99
C ASN A 288 3.34 23.24 3.75
N TRP A 289 2.15 23.50 3.21
CA TRP A 289 1.98 24.31 1.99
C TRP A 289 2.52 25.73 2.12
N SER A 290 2.42 26.34 3.30
CA SER A 290 2.98 27.68 3.56
C SER A 290 4.51 27.77 3.44
N LYS A 291 5.22 26.64 3.44
CA LYS A 291 6.69 26.58 3.30
C LYS A 291 7.14 26.48 1.84
N ILE A 292 6.23 26.20 0.90
CA ILE A 292 6.53 26.09 -0.53
C ILE A 292 6.99 27.45 -1.07
N LYS A 293 8.11 27.45 -1.83
CA LYS A 293 8.76 28.69 -2.32
C LYS A 293 9.28 28.61 -3.75
N PHE A 294 9.42 27.40 -4.31
CA PHE A 294 10.15 27.14 -5.56
C PHE A 294 9.38 26.27 -6.54
#